data_AF-X1CUA6-F1
#
_entry.id   AF-X1CUA6-F1
#
_cell.length_a   1.000
_cell.length_b   1.000
_cell.length_c   1.000
_cell.angle_alpha   90.00
_cell.angle_beta   90.00
_cell.angle_gamma   90.00
#
_symmetry.space_group_name_H-M   'P 1'
#
loop_
_entity.id
_entity.type
_entity.pdbx_description
1 polymer ?
#
loop_
_entity_poly.entity_id
_entity_poly.type
_entity_poly.pdbx_seq_one_letter_code
_entity_poly.pdbx_strand_id
1 'polypeptide(L)'
;MTLAILLIAKYWKKQLIQFIILGAVGYTSFYVFLPLLALVFPGWLPLILSIAFAVILTITLFKYPEWYVIDVCGIIVGAGAIAIFGISLDIFLVLILLIVLAIYDAISVYKTK
;
A
#
# COMPACT_ATOMS: atom_id res chain seq x y z
N MET A 1 -11.66 -9.78 -0.65
CA MET A 1 -11.39 -8.38 -1.09
C MET A 1 -11.96 -8.10 -2.48
N THR A 2 -11.68 -8.91 -3.49
CA THR A 2 -12.18 -8.75 -4.87
C THR A 2 -13.70 -8.65 -5.00
N LEU A 3 -14.48 -9.53 -4.34
CA LEU A 3 -15.96 -9.45 -4.34
C LEU A 3 -16.52 -8.18 -3.66
N ALA A 4 -15.85 -7.70 -2.61
CA ALA A 4 -16.25 -6.49 -1.92
C ALA A 4 -16.01 -5.24 -2.80
N ILE A 5 -14.89 -5.22 -3.54
CA ILE A 5 -14.56 -4.15 -4.49
C ILE A 5 -15.61 -4.07 -5.61
N LEU A 6 -16.08 -5.20 -6.14
CA LEU A 6 -17.10 -5.25 -7.19
C LEU A 6 -18.49 -4.78 -6.73
N LEU A 7 -18.89 -5.12 -5.50
CA LEU A 7 -20.14 -4.66 -4.91
C LEU A 7 -20.16 -3.15 -4.67
N ILE A 8 -19.04 -2.61 -4.19
CA ILE A 8 -18.86 -1.17 -3.99
C ILE A 8 -18.88 -0.42 -5.33
N ALA A 9 -18.26 -0.96 -6.39
CA ALA A 9 -18.25 -0.35 -7.73
C ALA A 9 -19.65 -0.08 -8.32
N LYS A 10 -20.66 -0.88 -7.96
CA LYS A 10 -22.05 -0.72 -8.44
C LYS A 10 -22.74 0.56 -7.93
N TYR A 11 -22.25 1.18 -6.84
CA TYR A 11 -22.86 2.34 -6.17
C TYR A 11 -22.02 3.64 -6.27
N TRP A 12 -21.06 3.72 -7.18
CA TRP A 12 -19.96 4.69 -7.10
C TRP A 12 -20.32 6.18 -7.27
N LYS A 13 -20.09 6.95 -6.19
CA LYS A 13 -19.83 8.39 -6.23
C LYS A 13 -18.31 8.65 -6.18
N LYS A 14 -17.81 9.56 -7.02
CA LYS A 14 -16.37 9.88 -7.13
C LYS A 14 -15.68 10.21 -5.80
N GLN A 15 -16.40 10.83 -4.86
CA GLN A 15 -15.88 11.18 -3.53
C GLN A 15 -15.59 9.97 -2.63
N LEU A 16 -16.34 8.88 -2.75
CA LEU A 16 -16.15 7.68 -1.91
C LEU A 16 -14.85 6.95 -2.25
N ILE A 17 -14.53 6.90 -3.54
CA ILE A 17 -13.31 6.28 -4.07
C ILE A 17 -12.09 6.99 -3.51
N GLN A 18 -12.09 8.32 -3.62
CA GLN A 18 -10.99 9.15 -3.17
C GLN A 18 -10.78 9.01 -1.66
N PHE A 19 -11.87 8.95 -0.88
CA PHE A 19 -11.78 8.75 0.57
C PHE A 19 -11.21 7.38 0.94
N ILE A 20 -11.64 6.31 0.27
CA ILE A 20 -11.12 4.94 0.50
C ILE A 20 -9.63 4.87 0.16
N ILE A 21 -9.22 5.42 -0.98
CA ILE A 21 -7.82 5.40 -1.42
C ILE A 21 -6.96 6.21 -0.43
N LEU A 22 -7.37 7.43 -0.07
CA LEU A 22 -6.62 8.25 0.88
C LEU A 22 -6.56 7.62 2.27
N GLY A 23 -7.65 7.03 2.74
CA GLY A 23 -7.69 6.30 4.00
C GLY A 23 -6.75 5.10 4.01
N ALA A 24 -6.72 4.32 2.93
CA ALA A 24 -5.81 3.18 2.77
C ALA A 24 -4.34 3.63 2.72
N VAL A 25 -4.02 4.68 1.96
CA VAL A 25 -2.65 5.22 1.87
C VAL A 25 -2.19 5.80 3.20
N GLY A 26 -3.05 6.54 3.90
CA GLY A 26 -2.71 7.09 5.22
C GLY A 26 -2.47 6.00 6.26
N TYR A 27 -3.33 4.99 6.31
CA TYR A 27 -3.19 3.86 7.23
C TYR A 27 -1.91 3.06 6.96
N THR A 28 -1.67 2.72 5.69
CA THR A 28 -0.46 1.97 5.30
C THR A 28 0.81 2.77 5.55
N SER A 29 0.83 4.06 5.25
CA SER A 29 1.98 4.93 5.52
C SER A 29 2.35 4.95 7.01
N PHE A 30 1.36 5.03 7.90
CA PHE A 30 1.60 4.98 9.34
C PHE A 30 2.30 3.68 9.77
N TYR A 31 1.86 2.53 9.24
CA TYR A 31 2.48 1.22 9.52
C TYR A 31 3.88 1.06 8.95
N VAL A 32 4.23 1.79 7.89
CA VAL A 32 5.59 1.79 7.34
C VAL A 32 6.53 2.67 8.17
N PHE A 33 6.11 3.89 8.52
CA PHE A 33 6.97 4.83 9.25
C PHE A 33 7.22 4.44 10.70
N LEU A 34 6.24 3.85 11.39
CA LEU A 34 6.37 3.49 12.81
C LEU A 34 7.58 2.60 13.12
N PRO A 35 7.74 1.41 12.48
CA PRO A 35 8.90 0.56 12.75
C PRO A 35 10.22 1.19 12.29
N LEU A 36 10.21 1.98 11.20
CA LEU A 36 11.41 2.68 10.71
C LEU A 36 11.91 3.71 11.72
N LEU A 37 11.02 4.53 12.27
CA LEU A 37 11.38 5.57 13.22
C LEU A 37 11.68 4.99 14.61
N ALA A 38 11.01 3.90 15.00
CA ALA A 38 11.29 3.20 16.25
C ALA A 38 12.70 2.61 16.31
N LEU A 39 13.34 2.38 15.15
CA LEU A 39 14.73 1.94 15.08
C LEU A 39 15.72 3.05 15.49
N VAL A 40 15.36 4.32 15.28
CA VAL A 40 16.25 5.47 15.46
C VAL A 40 15.97 6.22 16.77
N PHE A 41 14.69 6.36 17.14
CA PHE A 41 14.27 7.12 18.31
C PHE A 41 13.63 6.22 19.38
N PRO A 42 14.08 6.27 20.65
CA PRO A 42 13.41 5.57 21.74
C PRO A 42 12.18 6.33 22.27
N GLY A 43 11.24 5.60 22.89
CA GLY A 43 10.09 6.18 23.60
C GLY A 43 8.87 6.45 22.73
N TRP A 44 8.13 7.53 23.02
CA TRP A 44 6.87 7.87 22.32
C TRP A 44 7.05 8.78 21.09
N LEU A 45 8.26 9.29 20.86
CA LEU A 45 8.59 10.12 19.70
C LEU A 45 8.26 9.45 18.34
N PRO A 46 8.59 8.16 18.11
CA PRO A 46 8.28 7.48 16.86
C PRO A 46 6.80 7.50 16.52
N LEU A 47 5.93 7.35 17.53
CA LEU A 47 4.48 7.31 17.32
C LEU A 47 3.97 8.66 16.82
N ILE A 48 4.37 9.75 17.48
CA ILE A 48 3.95 11.11 17.11
C ILE A 48 4.45 11.46 15.71
N LEU A 49 5.73 11.16 15.44
CA LEU A 49 6.36 11.54 14.19
C LEU A 49 5.83 10.70 13.02
N SER A 50 5.50 9.42 13.25
CA SER A 50 4.88 8.56 12.22
C SER A 50 3.47 9.00 11.87
N ILE A 51 2.67 9.44 12.85
CA ILE A 51 1.37 10.05 12.59
C ILE A 51 1.55 11.33 11.77
N ALA A 52 2.50 12.18 12.16
CA ALA A 52 2.77 13.42 11.43
C ALA A 52 3.16 13.15 9.97
N PHE A 53 4.09 12.23 9.70
CA PHE A 53 4.48 11.85 8.34
C PHE A 53 3.31 11.25 7.52
N ALA A 54 2.52 10.36 8.13
CA ALA A 54 1.36 9.77 7.46
C ALA A 54 0.31 10.83 7.08
N VAL A 55 0.03 11.77 7.98
CA VAL A 55 -0.89 12.88 7.73
C VAL A 55 -0.35 13.81 6.64
N ILE A 56 0.93 14.18 6.70
CA ILE A 56 1.58 15.03 5.70
C ILE A 56 1.48 14.39 4.32
N LEU A 57 1.84 13.11 4.18
CA LEU A 57 1.73 12.40 2.89
C LEU A 57 0.29 12.34 2.38
N THR A 58 -0.67 12.04 3.26
CA THR A 58 -2.09 11.94 2.87
C THR A 58 -2.64 13.29 2.41
N ILE A 59 -2.28 14.38 3.10
CA ILE A 59 -2.68 15.75 2.72
C ILE A 59 -2.02 16.16 1.41
N THR A 60 -0.72 15.87 1.23
CA THR A 60 0.00 16.17 -0.01
C THR A 60 -0.63 15.45 -1.19
N LEU A 61 -0.95 14.16 -1.04
CA LEU A 61 -1.61 13.38 -2.08
C LEU A 61 -3.02 13.89 -2.39
N PHE A 62 -3.75 14.37 -1.39
CA PHE A 62 -5.08 14.96 -1.58
C PHE A 62 -5.03 16.31 -2.31
N LYS A 63 -4.07 17.17 -1.96
CA LYS A 63 -3.99 18.55 -2.45
C LYS A 63 -3.26 18.66 -3.80
N TYR A 64 -2.25 17.83 -4.01
CA TYR A 64 -1.40 17.83 -5.20
C TYR A 64 -1.19 16.39 -5.70
N PRO A 65 -2.17 15.80 -6.41
CA PRO A 65 -2.03 14.49 -7.04
C PRO A 65 -1.18 14.59 -8.32
N GLU A 66 0.03 15.13 -8.18
CA GLU A 66 1.00 15.18 -9.26
C GLU A 66 1.60 13.79 -9.47
N TRP A 67 2.00 13.47 -10.70
CA TRP A 67 2.42 12.13 -11.11
C TRP A 67 3.56 11.59 -10.23
N TYR A 68 4.53 12.44 -9.89
CA TYR A 68 5.63 12.04 -9.01
C TYR A 68 5.20 11.78 -7.56
N VAL A 69 4.17 12.47 -7.05
CA VAL A 69 3.66 12.25 -5.69
C VAL A 69 3.01 10.88 -5.59
N ILE A 70 2.23 10.53 -6.63
CA ILE A 70 1.59 9.22 -6.73
C ILE A 70 2.65 8.11 -6.80
N ASP A 71 3.70 8.28 -7.60
CA ASP A 71 4.78 7.30 -7.70
C ASP A 71 5.51 7.10 -6.37
N VAL A 72 5.84 8.18 -5.67
CA VAL A 72 6.49 8.10 -4.35
C VAL A 72 5.57 7.40 -3.33
N CYS A 73 4.29 7.77 -3.28
CA CYS A 73 3.31 7.07 -2.42
C CYS A 73 3.20 5.59 -2.80
N GLY A 74 3.20 5.26 -4.09
CA GLY A 74 3.18 3.89 -4.59
C GLY A 74 4.40 3.09 -4.13
N ILE A 75 5.59 3.68 -4.19
CA ILE A 75 6.84 3.06 -3.70
C ILE A 75 6.77 2.80 -2.20
N ILE A 76 6.27 3.76 -1.40
CA ILE A 76 6.16 3.61 0.07
C ILE A 76 5.20 2.47 0.42
N VAL A 77 4.01 2.45 -0.19
CA VAL A 77 3.01 1.42 0.07
C VAL A 77 3.49 0.06 -0.42
N GLY A 78 4.13 0.01 -1.59
CA GLY A 78 4.74 -1.20 -2.16
C GLY A 78 5.85 -1.76 -1.27
N ALA A 79 6.76 -0.92 -0.79
CA ALA A 79 7.82 -1.30 0.15
C ALA A 79 7.25 -1.85 1.46
N GLY A 80 6.19 -1.22 1.98
CA GLY A 80 5.46 -1.72 3.15
C GLY A 80 4.87 -3.11 2.95
N ALA A 81 4.18 -3.33 1.82
CA ALA A 81 3.63 -4.64 1.48
C ALA A 81 4.72 -5.71 1.34
N ILE A 82 5.83 -5.39 0.64
CA ILE A 82 6.97 -6.29 0.47
C ILE A 82 7.57 -6.66 1.84
N ALA A 83 7.74 -5.69 2.75
CA ALA A 83 8.27 -5.94 4.08
C ALA A 83 7.35 -6.85 4.90
N ILE A 84 6.03 -6.62 4.87
CA ILE A 84 5.05 -7.44 5.60
C ILE A 84 5.07 -8.88 5.07
N PHE A 85 5.02 -9.07 3.74
CA PHE A 85 5.09 -10.41 3.16
C PHE A 85 6.44 -11.10 3.40
N GLY A 86 7.54 -10.35 3.34
CA GLY A 86 8.89 -10.87 3.56
C GLY A 86 9.14 -11.34 4.99
N ILE A 87 8.55 -10.68 5.99
CA ILE A 87 8.64 -11.12 7.39
C ILE A 87 7.68 -12.28 7.66
N SER A 88 6.54 -12.34 6.96
CA SER A 88 5.48 -13.31 7.25
C SER A 88 5.67 -14.67 6.58
N LEU A 89 6.35 -14.73 5.44
CA LEU A 89 6.47 -15.95 4.62
C LEU A 89 7.89 -16.52 4.66
N ASP A 90 7.98 -17.84 4.80
CA ASP A 90 9.23 -18.56 4.62
C ASP A 90 9.68 -18.55 3.15
N ILE A 91 10.99 -18.65 2.91
CA ILE A 91 11.60 -18.60 1.58
C ILE A 91 10.98 -19.61 0.61
N PHE A 92 10.62 -20.79 1.11
CA PHE A 92 9.99 -21.84 0.29
C PHE A 92 8.59 -21.43 -0.19
N LEU A 93 7.79 -20.86 0.71
CA LEU A 93 6.44 -20.38 0.37
C LEU A 93 6.49 -19.21 -0.62
N VAL A 94 7.44 -18.29 -0.43
CA VAL A 94 7.61 -17.13 -1.33
C VAL A 94 7.94 -17.58 -2.75
N LEU A 95 8.84 -18.55 -2.92
CA LEU A 95 9.17 -19.10 -4.23
C LEU A 95 7.96 -19.69 -4.93
N ILE A 96 7.17 -20.51 -4.23
CA ILE A 96 5.93 -21.08 -4.78
C ILE A 96 4.98 -19.97 -5.21
N LEU A 97 4.77 -18.97 -4.35
CA LEU A 97 3.87 -17.85 -4.62
C LEU A 97 4.30 -17.06 -5.87
N LEU A 98 5.60 -16.76 -6.00
CA LEU A 98 6.14 -16.05 -7.16
C LEU A 98 6.01 -16.86 -8.46
N ILE A 99 6.28 -18.17 -8.42
CA ILE A 99 6.12 -19.05 -9.58
C ILE A 99 4.67 -19.10 -10.03
N VAL A 100 3.73 -19.29 -9.10
CA VAL A 100 2.29 -19.35 -9.41
C VAL A 100 1.81 -18.03 -10.01
N LEU A 101 2.21 -16.89 -9.43
CA LEU A 101 1.85 -15.57 -9.96
C LEU A 101 2.44 -15.34 -11.36
N ALA A 102 3.69 -15.75 -11.60
CA ALA A 102 4.32 -15.63 -12.91
C ALA A 102 3.59 -16.46 -13.98
N ILE A 103 3.19 -17.70 -13.64
CA ILE A 103 2.40 -18.55 -14.54
C ILE A 103 1.03 -17.92 -14.80
N TYR A 104 0.36 -17.40 -13.76
CA TYR A 104 -0.94 -16.74 -13.91
C TYR A 104 -0.84 -15.53 -14.85
N ASP A 105 0.18 -14.67 -14.67
CA ASP A 105 0.39 -13.48 -15.50
C ASP A 105 0.64 -13.85 -16.96
N ALA A 106 1.50 -14.87 -17.21
CA ALA A 106 1.73 -15.38 -18.54
C ALA A 106 0.44 -15.88 -19.20
N ILE A 107 -0.33 -16.73 -18.51
CA ILE A 107 -1.60 -17.24 -19.04
C ILE A 107 -2.57 -16.07 -19.31
N SER A 108 -2.68 -15.11 -18.39
CA SER A 108 -3.59 -13.97 -18.54
C SER A 108 -3.27 -13.15 -19.78
N VAL A 109 -1.98 -12.86 -20.03
CA VAL A 109 -1.55 -12.07 -21.20
C VAL A 109 -1.78 -12.81 -22.51
N TYR A 110 -1.41 -14.10 -22.59
CA TYR A 110 -1.50 -14.86 -23.84
C TYR A 110 -2.94 -15.30 -24.18
N LYS A 111 -3.81 -15.43 -23.18
CA LYS A 111 -5.20 -15.86 -23.40
C LYS A 111 -6.13 -14.72 -23.84
N THR A 112 -5.73 -13.46 -23.62
CA THR A 112 -6.49 -12.27 -24.03
C THR A 112 -5.91 -11.55 -25.25
N LYS A 113 -4.89 -12.13 -25.92
CA LYS A 113 -4.50 -11.71 -27.27
C LYS A 113 -5.43 -12.36 -28.30
#